data_AF-A0A1G5WW42-F1
#
_entry.id   AF-A0A1G5WW42-F1
#
_cell.length_a   1.000
_cell.length_b   1.000
_cell.length_c   1.000
_cell.angle_alpha   90.00
_cell.angle_beta   90.00
_cell.angle_gamma   90.00
#
_symmetry.space_group_name_H-M   'P 1'
#
loop_
_entity.id
_entity.type
_entity.pdbx_description
1 polymer ?
#
loop_
_entity_poly.entity_id
_entity_poly.type
_entity_poly.pdbx_seq_one_letter_code
_entity_poly.pdbx_strand_id
1 'polypeptide(L)'
;MSRYDIDKDLFDNIEIPNYIKRELYKDCKRGKRAADLRFRYAGPLTALIVMAAVGLTGFGVKAGYDNWVKRVESMPETEKTELFEEIKNDEGVTIDEAWSRKLTNVEIIKISDLEKKYYNSALFPEGEVQRLEKLSDWDGKSLCYIEEDHLLHLPETEMTEEQMLQFIDYNAKKDYLIENNADEIQAEDSEDEWSDEEYEDVPSPYVDVDSATEEDIIKVATPHLTKFLGWELGSEWIPRVEAFKPSNGNPEYKDHDMYTIYWEEGGATPNSTDYVVCLGMYDLHFEAVAIRGREHWATLKSYTDTEALDKGEKDRAKIYKVLKDMYGLPAKPDSETVEVADDYGGKDDIRQLRFVFDYGNLEVDVEWDLGGERLDSIEIFPADY
;
A
#
# COMPACT_ATOMS: atom_id res chain seq x y z
N MET A 1 0.29 30.57 5.63
CA MET A 1 -0.03 29.17 5.28
C MET A 1 0.66 28.33 6.33
N SER A 2 -0.15 27.73 7.19
CA SER A 2 0.36 26.69 8.07
C SER A 2 0.69 25.49 7.19
N ARG A 3 1.72 24.70 7.51
CA ARG A 3 2.10 23.55 6.66
C ARG A 3 1.03 22.44 6.62
N TYR A 4 -0.01 22.58 7.44
CA TYR A 4 -1.25 21.79 7.44
C TYR A 4 -2.20 22.08 6.26
N ASP A 5 -1.86 23.03 5.39
CA ASP A 5 -2.44 23.06 4.06
C ASP A 5 -1.86 21.86 3.28
N ILE A 6 -2.44 20.66 3.46
CA ILE A 6 -2.38 19.63 2.43
C ILE A 6 -2.81 20.34 1.15
N ASP A 7 -1.95 20.32 0.13
CA ASP A 7 -2.27 20.94 -1.13
C ASP A 7 -3.60 20.36 -1.59
N LYS A 8 -4.66 21.20 -1.60
CA LYS A 8 -6.00 20.75 -2.00
C LYS A 8 -5.98 20.23 -3.44
N ASP A 9 -4.93 20.63 -4.17
CA ASP A 9 -4.64 20.24 -5.53
C ASP A 9 -3.96 18.85 -5.62
N LEU A 10 -3.64 18.18 -4.50
CA LEU A 10 -3.05 16.83 -4.45
C LEU A 10 -3.87 15.81 -5.26
N PHE A 11 -5.19 15.96 -5.20
CA PHE A 11 -6.13 15.13 -5.94
C PHE A 11 -6.73 15.83 -7.16
N ASP A 12 -6.40 17.10 -7.44
CA ASP A 12 -7.04 17.87 -8.51
C ASP A 12 -6.68 17.36 -9.92
N ASN A 13 -5.56 16.66 -10.03
CA ASN A 13 -5.16 15.97 -11.26
C ASN A 13 -5.66 14.52 -11.33
N ILE A 14 -6.42 14.06 -10.34
CA ILE A 14 -7.02 12.72 -10.29
C ILE A 14 -8.53 12.87 -10.53
N GLU A 15 -9.04 12.23 -11.57
CA GLU A 15 -10.46 12.19 -11.91
C GLU A 15 -11.22 11.23 -10.97
N ILE A 16 -11.31 11.61 -9.69
CA ILE A 16 -12.15 10.94 -8.70
C ILE A 16 -13.16 11.92 -8.08
N PRO A 17 -14.34 11.44 -7.65
CA PRO A 17 -15.35 12.28 -7.01
C PRO A 17 -14.85 12.99 -5.76
N ASN A 18 -15.36 14.21 -5.54
CA ASN A 18 -15.00 15.02 -4.37
C ASN A 18 -15.27 14.34 -3.02
N TYR A 19 -16.26 13.42 -2.93
CA TYR A 19 -16.51 12.68 -1.70
C TYR A 19 -15.40 11.65 -1.42
N ILE A 20 -14.84 11.01 -2.46
CA ILE A 20 -13.71 10.09 -2.37
C ILE A 20 -12.42 10.85 -2.06
N LYS A 21 -12.16 11.98 -2.73
CA LYS A 21 -11.03 12.87 -2.38
C LYS A 21 -11.05 13.25 -0.90
N ARG A 22 -12.26 13.51 -0.38
CA ARG A 22 -12.47 13.87 1.02
C ARG A 22 -12.42 12.67 1.95
N GLU A 23 -12.82 11.47 1.53
CA GLU A 23 -12.64 10.24 2.32
C GLU A 23 -11.17 9.85 2.40
N LEU A 24 -10.41 9.96 1.31
CA LEU A 24 -8.95 9.84 1.31
C LEU A 24 -8.32 10.86 2.24
N TYR A 25 -8.72 12.12 2.11
CA TYR A 25 -8.27 13.19 3.00
C TYR A 25 -8.64 12.90 4.47
N LYS A 26 -9.86 12.41 4.72
CA LYS A 26 -10.31 12.01 6.05
C LYS A 26 -9.55 10.80 6.55
N ASP A 27 -9.30 9.77 5.77
CA ASP A 27 -8.57 8.57 6.20
C ASP A 27 -7.09 8.88 6.45
N CYS A 28 -6.47 9.74 5.62
CA CYS A 28 -5.16 10.33 5.88
C CYS A 28 -5.17 11.14 7.20
N LYS A 29 -6.22 11.96 7.44
CA LYS A 29 -6.42 12.72 8.69
C LYS A 29 -6.87 11.89 9.89
N ARG A 30 -7.47 10.71 9.68
CA ARG A 30 -7.92 9.75 10.72
C ARG A 30 -6.75 9.02 11.39
N GLY A 31 -5.52 9.43 11.05
CA GLY A 31 -4.31 8.77 11.49
C GLY A 31 -4.02 7.47 10.77
N LYS A 32 -4.91 6.94 9.91
CA LYS A 32 -4.58 5.77 9.09
C LYS A 32 -3.49 6.21 8.13
N ARG A 33 -2.25 5.85 8.46
CA ARG A 33 -1.05 6.15 7.68
C ARG A 33 -1.40 5.85 6.23
N ALA A 34 -1.46 6.89 5.39
CA ALA A 34 -1.80 6.71 4.00
C ALA A 34 -0.81 5.68 3.44
N ALA A 35 -1.31 4.53 3.00
CA ALA A 35 -0.49 3.60 2.25
C ALA A 35 0.15 4.42 1.13
N ASP A 36 1.48 4.36 1.04
CA ASP A 36 2.35 5.18 0.20
C ASP A 36 1.63 5.60 -1.11
N LEU A 37 1.13 6.84 -1.18
CA LEU A 37 0.30 7.36 -2.29
C LEU A 37 1.10 7.54 -3.59
N ARG A 38 2.25 6.87 -3.72
CA ARG A 38 3.17 6.97 -4.86
C ARG A 38 2.70 6.25 -6.12
N PHE A 39 1.52 5.65 -6.08
CA PHE A 39 0.79 5.22 -7.28
C PHE A 39 0.30 6.44 -8.07
N ARG A 40 1.23 7.16 -8.68
CA ARG A 40 0.93 8.27 -9.58
C ARG A 40 0.61 7.71 -10.95
N TYR A 41 -0.62 8.03 -11.36
CA TYR A 41 -1.28 7.72 -12.63
C TYR A 41 -1.77 6.29 -12.70
N ALA A 42 -3.06 6.14 -12.39
CA ALA A 42 -3.76 4.92 -12.66
C ALA A 42 -5.28 5.20 -12.75
N GLY A 43 -6.00 4.39 -13.52
CA GLY A 43 -7.42 4.61 -13.80
C GLY A 43 -8.30 4.58 -12.53
N PRO A 44 -9.61 4.83 -12.65
CA PRO A 44 -10.51 4.86 -11.51
C PRO A 44 -10.42 3.61 -10.62
N LEU A 45 -10.17 2.43 -11.21
CA LEU A 45 -10.02 1.18 -10.47
C LEU A 45 -8.71 1.09 -9.68
N THR A 46 -7.57 1.50 -10.21
CA THR A 46 -6.32 1.50 -9.43
C THR A 46 -6.37 2.49 -8.29
N ALA A 47 -7.04 3.64 -8.44
CA ALA A 47 -7.35 4.50 -7.29
C ALA A 47 -8.20 3.75 -6.24
N LEU A 48 -9.12 2.86 -6.66
CA LEU A 48 -9.95 2.00 -5.78
C LEU A 48 -9.19 0.79 -5.20
N ILE A 49 -8.21 0.22 -5.91
CA ILE A 49 -7.31 -0.85 -5.42
C ILE A 49 -6.30 -0.27 -4.43
N VAL A 50 -5.77 0.92 -4.70
CA VAL A 50 -4.97 1.73 -3.76
C VAL A 50 -5.80 2.11 -2.55
N MET A 51 -7.09 2.43 -2.72
CA MET A 51 -8.01 2.65 -1.60
C MET A 51 -8.25 1.36 -0.81
N ALA A 52 -8.56 0.23 -1.45
CA ALA A 52 -8.73 -1.06 -0.77
C ALA A 52 -7.45 -1.49 -0.02
N ALA A 53 -6.27 -1.10 -0.48
CA ALA A 53 -5.00 -1.33 0.19
C ALA A 53 -4.84 -0.56 1.53
N VAL A 54 -5.73 0.40 1.85
CA VAL A 54 -5.70 1.20 3.09
C VAL A 54 -6.14 0.38 4.32
N GLY A 55 -6.61 -0.86 4.14
CA GLY A 55 -6.88 -1.80 5.23
C GLY A 55 -5.65 -2.58 5.69
N LEU A 56 -4.92 -2.08 6.70
CA LEU A 56 -3.97 -2.89 7.49
C LEU A 56 -4.68 -3.87 8.45
N THR A 57 -5.94 -4.22 8.21
CA THR A 57 -6.72 -5.04 9.15
C THR A 57 -6.64 -6.51 8.78
N GLY A 58 -5.54 -7.18 9.11
CA GLY A 58 -5.50 -8.63 8.97
C GLY A 58 -4.17 -9.30 9.21
N PHE A 59 -3.71 -9.37 10.45
CA PHE A 59 -2.67 -10.34 10.79
C PHE A 59 -3.28 -11.75 10.74
N GLY A 60 -2.81 -12.61 9.83
CA GLY A 60 -3.16 -14.02 9.86
C GLY A 60 -2.85 -14.61 11.25
N VAL A 61 -3.81 -15.31 11.87
CA VAL A 61 -3.70 -15.86 13.23
C VAL A 61 -2.51 -16.83 13.31
N LYS A 62 -1.36 -16.34 13.79
CA LYS A 62 -0.12 -17.09 13.99
C LYS A 62 0.34 -16.98 15.44
N ALA A 63 1.15 -17.94 15.90
CA ALA A 63 1.56 -18.05 17.31
C ALA A 63 2.30 -16.82 17.87
N GLY A 64 2.95 -16.02 17.01
CA GLY A 64 3.56 -14.75 17.41
C GLY A 64 2.57 -13.60 17.56
N TYR A 65 1.40 -13.65 16.90
CA TYR A 65 0.41 -12.57 16.93
C TYR A 65 -0.15 -12.31 18.33
N ASP A 66 -0.52 -13.37 19.06
CA ASP A 66 -0.98 -13.22 20.46
C ASP A 66 0.08 -12.58 21.36
N ASN A 67 1.36 -12.81 21.08
CA ASN A 67 2.45 -12.19 21.83
C ASN A 67 2.64 -10.73 21.42
N TRP A 68 2.47 -10.41 20.13
CA TRP A 68 2.44 -9.05 19.63
C TRP A 68 1.30 -8.24 20.26
N VAL A 69 0.06 -8.77 20.25
CA VAL A 69 -1.10 -8.14 20.88
C VAL A 69 -0.84 -7.89 22.37
N LYS A 70 -0.34 -8.90 23.10
CA LYS A 70 0.03 -8.70 24.51
C LYS A 70 1.10 -7.63 24.70
N ARG A 71 2.07 -7.55 23.78
CA ARG A 71 3.14 -6.56 23.83
C ARG A 71 2.58 -5.14 23.72
N VAL A 72 1.72 -4.86 22.74
CA VAL A 72 1.07 -3.54 22.58
C VAL A 72 0.07 -3.23 23.69
N GLU A 73 -0.70 -4.21 24.16
CA GLU A 73 -1.62 -4.03 25.29
C GLU A 73 -0.87 -3.72 26.59
N SER A 74 0.34 -4.28 26.76
CA SER A 74 1.21 -4.04 27.91
C SER A 74 2.06 -2.76 27.82
N MET A 75 1.92 -1.99 26.74
CA MET A 75 2.66 -0.74 26.53
C MET A 75 2.38 0.24 27.69
N PRO A 76 3.41 0.81 28.34
CA PRO A 76 3.24 1.83 29.37
C PRO A 76 2.46 3.04 28.85
N GLU A 77 1.59 3.61 29.68
CA GLU A 77 0.80 4.81 29.32
C GLU A 77 1.67 6.02 28.95
N THR A 78 2.88 6.12 29.51
CA THR A 78 3.85 7.16 29.12
C THR A 78 4.30 6.97 27.69
N GLU A 79 4.64 5.74 27.28
CA GLU A 79 5.06 5.45 25.90
C GLU A 79 3.90 5.67 24.92
N LYS A 80 2.68 5.28 25.28
CA LYS A 80 1.48 5.57 24.47
C LYS A 80 1.28 7.07 24.25
N THR A 81 1.38 7.86 25.32
CA THR A 81 1.20 9.32 25.25
C THR A 81 2.26 9.95 24.35
N GLU A 82 3.53 9.55 24.52
CA GLU A 82 4.62 10.06 23.70
C GLU A 82 4.44 9.68 22.23
N LEU A 83 4.17 8.41 21.90
CA LEU A 83 3.91 7.98 20.51
C LEU A 83 2.68 8.68 19.91
N PHE A 84 1.67 8.98 20.71
CA PHE A 84 0.49 9.70 20.26
C PHE A 84 0.82 11.17 19.92
N GLU A 85 1.65 11.83 20.73
CA GLU A 85 2.17 13.16 20.42
C GLU A 85 3.01 13.13 19.13
N GLU A 86 3.82 12.09 18.90
CA GLU A 86 4.54 11.93 17.65
C GLU A 86 3.61 11.76 16.45
N ILE A 87 2.56 10.93 16.57
CA ILE A 87 1.57 10.74 15.49
C ILE A 87 0.92 12.08 15.15
N LYS A 88 0.63 12.93 16.14
CA LYS A 88 0.08 14.27 15.92
C LYS A 88 1.08 15.23 15.26
N ASN A 89 2.36 15.10 15.58
CA ASN A 89 3.42 15.94 15.03
C ASN A 89 4.01 15.37 13.71
N ASP A 90 3.56 14.19 13.29
CA ASP A 90 4.01 13.54 12.05
C ASP A 90 3.41 14.28 10.86
N GLU A 91 4.20 15.19 10.31
CA GLU A 91 3.82 16.04 9.19
C GLU A 91 4.35 15.48 7.85
N GLY A 92 4.67 14.18 7.78
CA GLY A 92 5.11 13.49 6.56
C GLY A 92 3.94 13.17 5.62
N VAL A 93 4.05 13.48 4.33
CA VAL A 93 3.03 13.14 3.32
C VAL A 93 3.17 11.70 2.86
N THR A 94 4.40 11.16 2.90
CA THR A 94 4.68 9.74 2.60
C THR A 94 5.42 9.07 3.75
N ILE A 95 5.36 7.73 3.78
CA ILE A 95 5.98 6.91 4.83
C ILE A 95 7.49 7.21 5.00
N ASP A 96 8.20 7.57 3.92
CA ASP A 96 9.64 7.86 3.97
C ASP A 96 9.96 9.29 4.38
N GLU A 97 9.01 10.22 4.32
CA GLU A 97 9.21 11.61 4.74
C GLU A 97 9.19 11.76 6.26
N ALA A 98 8.64 10.78 6.97
CA ALA A 98 8.72 10.67 8.42
C ALA A 98 10.12 10.24 8.91
N TRP A 99 11.07 9.94 8.00
CA TRP A 99 12.40 9.43 8.32
C TRP A 99 13.52 10.34 7.81
N SER A 100 14.68 10.34 8.47
CA SER A 100 15.82 11.20 8.07
C SER A 100 16.43 10.84 6.70
N ARG A 101 16.20 9.61 6.22
CA ARG A 101 16.58 9.13 4.90
C ARG A 101 15.67 7.97 4.47
N LYS A 102 15.65 7.70 3.16
CA LYS A 102 15.04 6.48 2.61
C LYS A 102 15.77 5.22 3.09
N LEU A 103 15.01 4.12 3.21
CA LEU A 103 15.59 2.79 3.36
C LEU A 103 16.32 2.39 2.07
N THR A 104 17.45 1.72 2.24
CA THR A 104 18.14 1.07 1.12
C THR A 104 17.41 -0.21 0.72
N ASN A 105 17.59 -0.68 -0.53
CA ASN A 105 17.01 -1.96 -0.97
C ASN A 105 17.40 -3.13 -0.05
N VAL A 106 18.64 -3.13 0.46
CA VAL A 106 19.12 -4.18 1.37
C VAL A 106 18.38 -4.12 2.71
N GLU A 107 18.14 -2.92 3.24
CA GLU A 107 17.34 -2.73 4.44
C GLU A 107 15.90 -3.16 4.23
N ILE A 108 15.26 -2.79 3.12
CA ILE A 108 13.87 -3.19 2.81
C ILE A 108 13.72 -4.71 2.81
N ILE A 109 14.61 -5.43 2.11
CA ILE A 109 14.56 -6.90 2.03
C ILE A 109 14.75 -7.52 3.42
N LYS A 110 15.72 -7.03 4.20
CA LYS A 110 15.98 -7.54 5.55
C LYS A 110 14.86 -7.21 6.53
N ILE A 111 14.27 -6.02 6.43
CA ILE A 111 13.13 -5.59 7.25
C ILE A 111 11.93 -6.50 6.97
N SER A 112 11.61 -6.77 5.70
CA SER A 112 10.53 -7.70 5.37
C SER A 112 10.75 -9.10 6.00
N ASP A 113 11.96 -9.65 5.87
CA ASP A 113 12.30 -10.94 6.50
C ASP A 113 12.17 -10.90 8.04
N LEU A 114 12.51 -9.77 8.66
CA LEU A 114 12.40 -9.57 10.10
C LEU A 114 10.95 -9.36 10.54
N GLU A 115 10.12 -8.65 9.77
CA GLU A 115 8.68 -8.47 10.04
C GLU A 115 7.96 -9.81 10.02
N LYS A 116 8.26 -10.68 9.04
CA LYS A 116 7.74 -12.05 9.01
C LYS A 116 8.08 -12.79 10.29
N LYS A 117 9.32 -12.67 10.80
CA LYS A 117 9.74 -13.31 12.07
C LYS A 117 9.12 -12.64 13.30
N TYR A 118 8.97 -11.32 13.27
CA TYR A 118 8.37 -10.51 14.32
C TYR A 118 6.94 -10.98 14.59
N TYR A 119 6.08 -10.99 13.58
CA TYR A 119 4.68 -11.39 13.71
C TYR A 119 4.46 -12.90 13.83
N ASN A 120 5.27 -13.72 13.14
CA ASN A 120 5.03 -15.17 13.12
C ASN A 120 5.69 -15.89 14.31
N SER A 121 6.85 -15.40 14.75
CA SER A 121 7.73 -16.08 15.72
C SER A 121 8.00 -15.26 16.99
N ALA A 122 7.38 -14.09 17.16
CA ALA A 122 7.60 -13.19 18.31
C ALA A 122 9.07 -12.79 18.49
N LEU A 123 9.77 -12.54 17.38
CA LEU A 123 11.12 -11.99 17.39
C LEU A 123 11.04 -10.48 17.64
N PHE A 124 11.06 -10.07 18.91
CA PHE A 124 11.02 -8.67 19.33
C PHE A 124 12.45 -8.10 19.50
N PRO A 125 12.63 -6.77 19.35
CA PRO A 125 13.92 -6.14 19.67
C PRO A 125 14.28 -6.29 21.15
N GLU A 126 15.57 -6.27 21.44
CA GLU A 126 16.11 -6.23 22.81
C GLU A 126 15.98 -4.83 23.43
N GLY A 127 16.05 -3.78 22.62
CA GLY A 127 15.90 -2.38 23.03
C GLY A 127 14.72 -1.66 22.37
N GLU A 128 14.64 -0.36 22.62
CA GLU A 128 13.63 0.54 22.06
C GLU A 128 14.30 1.68 21.28
N VAL A 129 13.54 2.33 20.39
CA VAL A 129 13.99 3.54 19.70
C VAL A 129 14.28 4.62 20.74
N GLN A 130 15.47 5.21 20.65
CA GLN A 130 15.87 6.27 21.58
C GLN A 130 15.16 7.58 21.25
N ARG A 131 14.74 8.32 22.27
CA ARG A 131 14.20 9.68 22.13
C ARG A 131 15.25 10.71 22.48
N LEU A 132 15.44 11.70 21.61
CA LEU A 132 16.34 12.83 21.83
C LEU A 132 15.60 14.15 21.64
N GLU A 133 15.87 15.14 22.51
CA GLU A 133 15.26 16.46 22.35
C GLU A 133 15.85 17.25 21.16
N LYS A 134 17.13 17.02 20.81
CA LYS A 134 17.87 17.83 19.84
C LYS A 134 18.67 16.98 18.88
N LEU A 135 18.72 17.44 17.62
CA LEU A 135 19.54 16.82 16.59
C LEU A 135 21.04 16.83 16.95
N SER A 136 21.50 17.85 17.69
CA SER A 136 22.90 17.94 18.12
C SER A 136 23.38 16.81 19.03
N ASP A 137 22.44 16.09 19.67
CA ASP A 137 22.73 15.03 20.62
C ASP A 137 22.77 13.65 19.93
N TRP A 138 22.36 13.57 18.66
CA TRP A 138 22.39 12.36 17.87
C TRP A 138 23.82 12.00 17.43
N ASP A 139 24.16 10.72 17.54
CA ASP A 139 25.51 10.21 17.26
C ASP A 139 25.73 9.78 15.80
N GLY A 140 24.70 9.91 14.96
CA GLY A 140 24.68 9.47 13.56
C GLY A 140 24.62 7.95 13.36
N LYS A 141 24.55 7.17 14.45
CA LYS A 141 24.67 5.69 14.41
C LYS A 141 23.47 4.98 15.01
N SER A 142 22.81 5.61 15.97
CA SER A 142 21.67 5.06 16.69
C SER A 142 20.37 5.37 15.93
N LEU A 143 19.39 4.47 16.03
CA LEU A 143 18.03 4.74 15.56
C LEU A 143 17.33 5.59 16.63
N CYS A 144 16.97 6.82 16.29
CA CYS A 144 16.47 7.79 17.26
C CYS A 144 15.27 8.56 16.71
N TYR A 145 14.25 8.81 17.53
CA TYR A 145 13.27 9.85 17.26
C TYR A 145 13.76 11.17 17.86
N ILE A 146 13.67 12.26 17.10
CA ILE A 146 14.18 13.57 17.49
C ILE A 146 13.05 14.59 17.57
N GLU A 147 12.82 15.14 18.77
CA GLU A 147 11.71 16.08 19.03
C GLU A 147 11.88 17.42 18.31
N GLU A 148 13.11 17.85 18.02
CA GLU A 148 13.40 19.12 17.35
C GLU A 148 12.86 19.20 15.92
N ASP A 149 12.84 18.07 15.21
CA ASP A 149 12.39 18.00 13.81
C ASP A 149 11.25 17.00 13.55
N HIS A 150 10.81 16.28 14.59
CA HIS A 150 9.73 15.28 14.55
C HIS A 150 10.00 14.14 13.56
N LEU A 151 11.27 13.78 13.36
CA LEU A 151 11.66 12.70 12.45
C LEU A 151 12.24 11.49 13.19
N LEU A 152 12.03 10.31 12.61
CA LEU A 152 12.81 9.12 12.95
C LEU A 152 14.14 9.15 12.19
N HIS A 153 15.22 9.42 12.90
CA HIS A 153 16.57 9.42 12.37
C HIS A 153 17.13 8.02 12.24
N LEU A 154 17.26 7.57 10.99
CA LEU A 154 17.93 6.32 10.66
C LEU A 154 19.46 6.52 10.72
N PRO A 155 20.23 5.51 11.14
CA PRO A 155 21.69 5.55 11.13
C PRO A 155 22.25 6.00 9.77
N GLU A 156 23.35 6.75 9.76
CA GLU A 156 24.03 7.20 8.54
C GLU A 156 24.54 6.03 7.68
N THR A 157 24.74 4.88 8.31
CA THR A 157 25.09 3.60 7.66
C THR A 157 23.90 2.64 7.63
N GLU A 158 24.06 1.52 6.94
CA GLU A 158 23.07 0.43 6.97
C GLU A 158 22.73 0.03 8.41
N MET A 159 21.43 -0.06 8.71
CA MET A 159 20.94 -0.49 10.02
C MET A 159 21.41 -1.91 10.36
N THR A 160 21.70 -2.13 11.63
CA THR A 160 21.88 -3.48 12.17
C THR A 160 20.55 -4.21 12.29
N GLU A 161 20.55 -5.54 12.36
CA GLU A 161 19.31 -6.32 12.54
C GLU A 161 18.51 -5.88 13.77
N GLU A 162 19.19 -5.56 14.88
CA GLU A 162 18.52 -5.04 16.09
C GLU A 162 17.86 -3.68 15.84
N GLN A 163 18.53 -2.77 15.12
CA GLN A 163 17.94 -1.48 14.75
C GLN A 163 16.75 -1.65 13.80
N MET A 164 16.80 -2.62 12.88
CA MET A 164 15.65 -2.96 12.04
C MET A 164 14.49 -3.51 12.87
N LEU A 165 14.75 -4.35 13.87
CA LEU A 165 13.72 -4.84 14.80
C LEU A 165 13.12 -3.70 15.64
N GLN A 166 13.94 -2.75 16.09
CA GLN A 166 13.46 -1.54 16.78
C GLN A 166 12.59 -0.69 15.87
N PHE A 167 12.99 -0.51 14.61
CA PHE A 167 12.22 0.20 13.59
C PHE A 167 10.86 -0.49 13.35
N ILE A 168 10.83 -1.82 13.24
CA ILE A 168 9.60 -2.59 13.06
C ILE A 168 8.69 -2.42 14.30
N ASP A 169 9.23 -2.63 15.50
CA ASP A 169 8.46 -2.51 16.75
C ASP A 169 7.88 -1.11 16.93
N TYR A 170 8.66 -0.07 16.64
CA TYR A 170 8.24 1.32 16.72
C TYR A 170 7.09 1.63 15.76
N ASN A 171 7.21 1.25 14.48
CA ASN A 171 6.13 1.46 13.51
C ASN A 171 4.88 0.65 13.86
N ALA A 172 5.03 -0.62 14.23
CA ALA A 172 3.90 -1.47 14.58
C ALA A 172 3.13 -0.91 15.80
N LYS A 173 3.82 -0.33 16.78
CA LYS A 173 3.20 0.32 17.94
C LYS A 173 2.45 1.60 17.55
N LYS A 174 3.01 2.41 16.66
CA LYS A 174 2.32 3.59 16.09
C LYS A 174 1.05 3.17 15.36
N ASP A 175 1.15 2.16 14.49
CA ASP A 175 0.02 1.66 13.71
C ASP A 175 -1.10 1.14 14.63
N TYR A 176 -0.76 0.43 15.70
CA TYR A 176 -1.74 0.01 16.72
C TYR A 176 -2.45 1.19 17.40
N LEU A 177 -1.72 2.25 17.77
CA LEU A 177 -2.32 3.43 18.41
C LEU A 177 -3.24 4.19 17.46
N ILE A 178 -2.82 4.32 16.20
CA ILE A 178 -3.65 4.85 15.12
C ILE A 178 -4.97 4.10 15.02
N GLU A 179 -4.92 2.76 14.95
CA GLU A 179 -6.10 1.93 14.76
C GLU A 179 -7.06 2.01 15.95
N ASN A 180 -6.55 2.08 17.17
CA ASN A 180 -7.36 2.06 18.40
C ASN A 180 -7.80 3.44 18.90
N ASN A 181 -7.21 4.53 18.40
CA ASN A 181 -7.52 5.90 18.83
C ASN A 181 -7.93 6.81 17.66
N ALA A 182 -8.38 6.21 16.55
CA ALA A 182 -8.78 6.93 15.34
C ALA A 182 -9.78 8.07 15.62
N ASP A 183 -10.69 7.90 16.57
CA ASP A 183 -11.71 8.91 16.93
C ASP A 183 -11.14 10.10 17.72
N GLU A 184 -10.11 9.88 18.55
CA GLU A 184 -9.45 10.94 19.33
C GLU A 184 -8.48 11.76 18.49
N ILE A 185 -7.86 11.14 17.47
CA ILE A 185 -7.03 11.83 16.47
C ILE A 185 -7.90 12.76 15.61
N GLN A 186 -9.15 12.37 15.32
CA GLN A 186 -10.10 13.13 14.50
C GLN A 186 -10.66 14.40 15.16
N ALA A 187 -10.79 14.43 16.49
CA ALA A 187 -11.59 15.45 17.20
C ALA A 187 -10.91 16.82 17.38
N GLU A 188 -9.59 16.94 17.21
CA GLU A 188 -8.86 18.22 17.35
C GLU A 188 -8.54 18.90 16.01
N ASP A 189 -8.55 18.16 14.89
CA ASP A 189 -8.28 18.69 13.54
C ASP A 189 -9.55 19.23 12.82
N SER A 190 -10.69 19.24 13.51
CA SER A 190 -12.00 19.63 12.96
C SER A 190 -12.32 21.14 13.04
N GLU A 191 -11.31 22.02 13.10
CA GLU A 191 -11.50 23.47 12.91
C GLU A 191 -11.47 23.91 11.42
N ASP A 192 -11.70 22.99 10.47
CA ASP A 192 -11.80 23.32 9.04
C ASP A 192 -13.25 23.62 8.61
N GLU A 193 -13.44 24.72 7.86
CA GLU A 193 -14.69 25.31 7.32
C GLU A 193 -15.49 24.42 6.32
N TRP A 194 -15.62 23.12 6.53
CA TRP A 194 -16.60 22.29 5.82
C TRP A 194 -17.74 21.98 6.78
N SER A 195 -18.83 22.76 6.71
CA SER A 195 -19.96 22.62 7.62
C SER A 195 -20.47 21.18 7.72
N ASP A 196 -20.51 20.65 8.93
CA ASP A 196 -20.96 19.29 9.30
C ASP A 196 -22.40 18.96 8.88
N GLU A 197 -23.22 19.95 8.51
CA GLU A 197 -24.68 19.78 8.36
C GLU A 197 -25.13 18.97 7.12
N GLU A 198 -24.25 18.63 6.16
CA GLU A 198 -24.65 17.92 4.92
C GLU A 198 -24.08 16.49 4.78
N TYR A 199 -23.31 15.98 5.75
CA TYR A 199 -22.48 14.77 5.54
C TYR A 199 -22.53 13.69 6.62
N GLU A 200 -23.41 13.77 7.61
CA GLU A 200 -23.52 12.73 8.66
C GLU A 200 -24.03 11.35 8.16
N ASP A 201 -24.49 11.23 6.92
CA ASP A 201 -25.24 10.04 6.45
C ASP A 201 -24.63 9.30 5.23
N VAL A 202 -23.37 9.54 4.86
CA VAL A 202 -22.71 8.77 3.77
C VAL A 202 -22.14 7.47 4.33
N PRO A 203 -22.65 6.28 3.94
CA PRO A 203 -22.17 5.01 4.48
C PRO A 203 -20.75 4.69 4.01
N SER A 204 -19.96 4.06 4.89
CA SER A 204 -18.64 3.52 4.55
C SER A 204 -18.71 2.65 3.28
N PRO A 205 -17.75 2.79 2.35
CA PRO A 205 -17.65 1.90 1.21
C PRO A 205 -17.17 0.50 1.63
N TYR A 206 -16.45 0.37 2.75
CA TYR A 206 -16.12 -0.94 3.33
C TYR A 206 -17.31 -1.56 4.02
N VAL A 207 -17.57 -2.82 3.71
CA VAL A 207 -18.72 -3.58 4.20
C VAL A 207 -18.32 -5.02 4.54
N ASP A 208 -19.20 -5.72 5.24
CA ASP A 208 -19.08 -7.16 5.41
C ASP A 208 -19.26 -7.89 4.06
N VAL A 209 -18.67 -9.08 3.97
CA VAL A 209 -18.75 -9.94 2.79
C VAL A 209 -20.18 -10.49 2.66
N ASP A 210 -21.03 -9.78 1.92
CA ASP A 210 -22.48 -10.07 1.90
C ASP A 210 -22.98 -10.92 0.70
N SER A 211 -22.32 -10.85 -0.47
CA SER A 211 -22.86 -11.48 -1.70
C SER A 211 -22.35 -12.90 -1.97
N ALA A 212 -21.22 -13.30 -1.37
CA ALA A 212 -20.65 -14.64 -1.44
C ALA A 212 -19.92 -15.01 -0.14
N THR A 213 -19.61 -16.29 0.06
CA THR A 213 -18.76 -16.69 1.19
C THR A 213 -17.29 -16.41 0.86
N GLU A 214 -16.46 -16.08 1.85
CA GLU A 214 -15.01 -15.90 1.64
C GLU A 214 -14.37 -17.12 0.97
N GLU A 215 -14.79 -18.33 1.34
CA GLU A 215 -14.31 -19.58 0.75
C GLU A 215 -14.58 -19.64 -0.76
N ASP A 216 -15.78 -19.25 -1.19
CA ASP A 216 -16.15 -19.21 -2.62
C ASP A 216 -15.34 -18.15 -3.38
N ILE A 217 -15.15 -16.97 -2.78
CA ILE A 217 -14.37 -15.87 -3.39
C ILE A 217 -12.91 -16.30 -3.57
N ILE A 218 -12.28 -16.84 -2.53
CA ILE A 218 -10.89 -17.33 -2.56
C ILE A 218 -10.74 -18.43 -3.62
N LYS A 219 -11.72 -19.34 -3.71
CA LYS A 219 -11.72 -20.42 -4.70
C LYS A 219 -11.80 -19.91 -6.14
N VAL A 220 -12.52 -18.83 -6.40
CA VAL A 220 -12.57 -18.19 -7.72
C VAL A 220 -11.27 -17.45 -8.02
N ALA A 221 -10.72 -16.72 -7.04
CA ALA A 221 -9.53 -15.91 -7.23
C ALA A 221 -8.22 -16.72 -7.37
N THR A 222 -8.09 -17.85 -6.65
CA THR A 222 -6.85 -18.66 -6.62
C THR A 222 -6.35 -19.10 -8.02
N PRO A 223 -7.20 -19.59 -8.94
CA PRO A 223 -6.79 -19.89 -10.32
C PRO A 223 -6.24 -18.68 -11.10
N HIS A 224 -6.78 -17.49 -10.89
CA HIS A 224 -6.27 -16.27 -11.53
C HIS A 224 -4.87 -15.95 -11.03
N LEU A 225 -4.66 -16.00 -9.72
CA LEU A 225 -3.34 -15.81 -9.12
C LEU A 225 -2.33 -16.86 -9.57
N THR A 226 -2.71 -18.14 -9.53
CA THR A 226 -1.83 -19.26 -9.94
C THR A 226 -1.40 -19.13 -11.40
N LYS A 227 -2.33 -18.73 -12.27
CA LYS A 227 -2.06 -18.47 -13.67
C LYS A 227 -1.12 -17.28 -13.85
N PHE A 228 -1.34 -16.22 -13.08
CA PHE A 228 -0.52 -15.01 -13.10
C PHE A 228 0.93 -15.27 -12.68
N LEU A 229 1.10 -15.95 -11.53
CA LEU A 229 2.42 -16.31 -11.01
C LEU A 229 3.10 -17.39 -11.86
N GLY A 230 2.34 -18.36 -12.40
CA GLY A 230 2.88 -19.55 -13.05
C GLY A 230 3.32 -20.63 -12.07
N TRP A 231 3.01 -20.48 -10.79
CA TRP A 231 3.18 -21.48 -9.73
C TRP A 231 2.04 -21.36 -8.71
N GLU A 232 1.86 -22.41 -7.90
CA GLU A 232 0.91 -22.42 -6.80
C GLU A 232 1.58 -21.90 -5.52
N LEU A 233 0.85 -21.09 -4.76
CA LEU A 233 1.31 -20.63 -3.44
C LEU A 233 1.25 -21.77 -2.41
N GLY A 234 2.22 -21.78 -1.50
CA GLY A 234 2.22 -22.69 -0.36
C GLY A 234 1.24 -22.28 0.74
N SER A 235 1.05 -23.16 1.72
CA SER A 235 0.11 -22.95 2.84
C SER A 235 0.50 -21.83 3.80
N GLU A 236 1.73 -21.31 3.69
CA GLU A 236 2.25 -20.18 4.45
C GLU A 236 1.62 -18.84 4.05
N TRP A 237 1.07 -18.77 2.83
CA TRP A 237 0.35 -17.63 2.28
C TRP A 237 -1.12 -17.70 2.69
N ILE A 238 -1.53 -16.81 3.57
CA ILE A 238 -2.89 -16.82 4.13
C ILE A 238 -3.75 -15.87 3.31
N PRO A 239 -4.85 -16.34 2.69
CA PRO A 239 -5.77 -15.48 1.98
C PRO A 239 -6.62 -14.65 2.95
N ARG A 240 -6.86 -13.39 2.60
CA ARG A 240 -7.76 -12.46 3.28
C ARG A 240 -8.65 -11.79 2.26
N VAL A 241 -9.95 -11.69 2.53
CA VAL A 241 -10.92 -11.05 1.63
C VAL A 241 -11.37 -9.74 2.25
N GLU A 242 -11.33 -8.67 1.46
CA GLU A 242 -11.93 -7.39 1.77
C GLU A 242 -13.00 -7.06 0.74
N ALA A 243 -14.03 -6.35 1.19
CA ALA A 243 -15.20 -5.99 0.41
C ALA A 243 -15.31 -4.47 0.33
N PHE A 244 -15.25 -3.93 -0.89
CA PHE A 244 -15.25 -2.50 -1.16
C PHE A 244 -16.41 -2.14 -2.10
N LYS A 245 -17.38 -1.38 -1.58
CA LYS A 245 -18.62 -0.97 -2.24
C LYS A 245 -18.70 0.56 -2.36
N PRO A 246 -18.01 1.18 -3.32
CA PRO A 246 -18.13 2.63 -3.56
C PRO A 246 -19.58 3.04 -3.89
N SER A 247 -20.41 2.10 -4.34
CA SER A 247 -21.83 2.33 -4.60
C SER A 247 -22.65 2.74 -3.36
N ASN A 248 -22.18 2.44 -2.14
CA ASN A 248 -22.80 2.92 -0.91
C ASN A 248 -22.78 4.45 -0.81
N GLY A 249 -21.70 5.08 -1.27
CA GLY A 249 -21.53 6.53 -1.27
C GLY A 249 -22.10 7.20 -2.52
N ASN A 250 -21.98 6.56 -3.69
CA ASN A 250 -22.64 7.00 -4.92
C ASN A 250 -23.07 5.80 -5.78
N PRO A 251 -24.39 5.55 -5.96
CA PRO A 251 -24.93 4.42 -6.74
C PRO A 251 -24.47 4.33 -8.20
N GLU A 252 -23.92 5.40 -8.78
CA GLU A 252 -23.32 5.38 -10.11
C GLU A 252 -22.08 4.46 -10.18
N TYR A 253 -21.39 4.24 -9.05
CA TYR A 253 -20.23 3.35 -8.97
C TYR A 253 -20.56 1.88 -8.73
N LYS A 254 -21.80 1.48 -9.00
CA LYS A 254 -22.21 0.09 -8.81
C LYS A 254 -21.29 -0.88 -9.53
N ASP A 255 -20.86 -0.55 -10.73
CA ASP A 255 -20.00 -1.46 -11.50
C ASP A 255 -18.58 -1.58 -10.93
N HIS A 256 -18.21 -0.73 -9.95
CA HIS A 256 -16.93 -0.75 -9.24
C HIS A 256 -17.01 -1.37 -7.84
N ASP A 257 -18.11 -2.02 -7.48
CA ASP A 257 -18.14 -2.80 -6.25
C ASP A 257 -17.30 -4.07 -6.44
N MET A 258 -16.28 -4.24 -5.60
CA MET A 258 -15.28 -5.30 -5.77
C MET A 258 -14.94 -6.04 -4.47
N TYR A 259 -14.52 -7.27 -4.64
CA TYR A 259 -13.78 -8.04 -3.65
C TYR A 259 -12.31 -7.97 -3.94
N THR A 260 -11.52 -7.66 -2.91
CA THR A 260 -10.06 -7.69 -2.97
C THR A 260 -9.56 -8.84 -2.12
N ILE A 261 -8.77 -9.72 -2.71
CA ILE A 261 -8.24 -10.91 -2.06
C ILE A 261 -6.72 -10.77 -1.98
N TYR A 262 -6.20 -10.73 -0.76
CA TYR A 262 -4.77 -10.67 -0.49
C TYR A 262 -4.25 -12.06 -0.10
N TRP A 263 -3.06 -12.42 -0.56
CA TRP A 263 -2.28 -13.54 -0.06
C TRP A 263 -1.01 -13.02 0.59
N GLU A 264 -0.91 -13.21 1.89
CA GLU A 264 0.15 -12.62 2.71
C GLU A 264 0.96 -13.72 3.42
N GLU A 265 2.29 -13.60 3.39
CA GLU A 265 3.21 -14.52 4.09
C GLU A 265 3.61 -13.97 5.47
N GLY A 266 2.65 -13.69 6.34
CA GLY A 266 2.94 -12.99 7.60
C GLY A 266 1.80 -12.08 8.02
N GLY A 267 2.12 -11.03 8.76
CA GLY A 267 1.22 -9.87 8.86
C GLY A 267 1.25 -9.05 7.58
N ALA A 268 0.14 -8.40 7.25
CA ALA A 268 0.09 -7.35 6.24
C ALA A 268 1.05 -6.21 6.61
N THR A 269 2.12 -6.03 5.84
CA THR A 269 3.07 -4.91 6.04
C THR A 269 3.38 -4.28 4.68
N PRO A 270 3.54 -2.95 4.60
CA PRO A 270 3.90 -2.29 3.33
C PRO A 270 5.25 -2.73 2.76
N ASN A 271 6.13 -3.28 3.59
CA ASN A 271 7.45 -3.74 3.15
C ASN A 271 7.41 -5.14 2.56
N SER A 272 6.62 -6.06 3.10
CA SER A 272 6.65 -7.46 2.67
C SER A 272 5.88 -7.68 1.37
N THR A 273 6.35 -8.61 0.55
CA THR A 273 5.63 -8.98 -0.65
C THR A 273 4.32 -9.68 -0.31
N ASP A 274 3.24 -9.21 -0.92
CA ASP A 274 1.96 -9.88 -0.96
C ASP A 274 1.43 -9.94 -2.40
N TYR A 275 0.38 -10.73 -2.59
CA TYR A 275 -0.29 -10.85 -3.88
C TYR A 275 -1.75 -10.47 -3.74
N VAL A 276 -2.28 -9.78 -4.73
CA VAL A 276 -3.68 -9.34 -4.73
C VAL A 276 -4.40 -9.84 -5.97
N VAL A 277 -5.67 -10.20 -5.81
CA VAL A 277 -6.63 -10.41 -6.91
C VAL A 277 -7.88 -9.60 -6.61
N CYS A 278 -8.40 -8.89 -7.61
CA CYS A 278 -9.68 -8.18 -7.53
C CYS A 278 -10.73 -8.87 -8.39
N LEU A 279 -11.92 -9.04 -7.82
CA LEU A 279 -13.09 -9.62 -8.48
C LEU A 279 -14.29 -8.70 -8.34
N GLY A 280 -15.08 -8.52 -9.39
CA GLY A 280 -16.34 -7.77 -9.30
C GLY A 280 -17.35 -8.46 -8.39
N MET A 281 -18.03 -7.70 -7.52
CA MET A 281 -18.90 -8.26 -6.48
C MET A 281 -20.15 -8.99 -6.97
N TYR A 282 -20.62 -8.68 -8.18
CA TYR A 282 -21.92 -9.15 -8.68
C TYR A 282 -21.86 -10.52 -9.36
N ASP A 283 -20.80 -10.77 -10.12
CA ASP A 283 -20.63 -11.98 -10.92
C ASP A 283 -19.25 -12.63 -10.74
N LEU A 284 -18.42 -12.09 -9.83
CA LEU A 284 -17.06 -12.55 -9.55
C LEU A 284 -16.18 -12.60 -10.81
N HIS A 285 -16.45 -11.72 -11.77
CA HIS A 285 -15.55 -11.57 -12.91
C HIS A 285 -14.19 -11.05 -12.46
N PHE A 286 -13.15 -11.46 -13.17
CA PHE A 286 -11.79 -11.02 -12.91
C PHE A 286 -11.60 -9.57 -13.34
N GLU A 287 -11.08 -8.74 -12.43
CA GLU A 287 -10.76 -7.34 -12.70
C GLU A 287 -9.25 -7.11 -12.71
N ALA A 288 -8.52 -7.59 -11.69
CA ALA A 288 -7.09 -7.34 -11.56
C ALA A 288 -6.32 -8.45 -10.81
N VAL A 289 -5.02 -8.49 -11.02
CA VAL A 289 -4.04 -9.22 -10.20
C VAL A 289 -2.73 -8.44 -10.15
N ALA A 290 -2.09 -8.40 -8.99
CA ALA A 290 -0.79 -7.72 -8.83
C ALA A 290 0.10 -8.37 -7.76
N ILE A 291 1.41 -8.11 -7.88
CA ILE A 291 2.39 -8.28 -6.81
C ILE A 291 2.52 -6.93 -6.12
N ARG A 292 2.50 -6.90 -4.79
CA ARG A 292 2.73 -5.66 -4.03
C ARG A 292 3.89 -5.82 -3.06
N GLY A 293 4.22 -4.73 -2.40
CA GLY A 293 5.20 -4.68 -1.33
C GLY A 293 6.57 -4.22 -1.78
N ARG A 294 7.23 -3.41 -0.94
CA ARG A 294 8.55 -2.84 -1.25
C ARG A 294 9.65 -3.90 -1.38
N GLU A 295 9.50 -5.07 -0.77
CA GLU A 295 10.40 -6.22 -0.89
C GLU A 295 10.59 -6.61 -2.35
N HIS A 296 9.49 -6.83 -3.08
CA HIS A 296 9.54 -7.15 -4.51
C HIS A 296 10.23 -6.03 -5.29
N TRP A 297 9.80 -4.78 -5.11
CA TRP A 297 10.40 -3.64 -5.79
C TRP A 297 11.90 -3.48 -5.49
N ALA A 298 12.33 -3.73 -4.25
CA ALA A 298 13.72 -3.67 -3.81
C ALA A 298 14.62 -4.73 -4.48
N THR A 299 14.04 -5.85 -4.94
CA THR A 299 14.77 -6.88 -5.69
C THR A 299 14.97 -6.52 -7.16
N LEU A 300 14.19 -5.57 -7.68
CA LEU A 300 14.27 -5.17 -9.08
C LEU A 300 15.49 -4.29 -9.35
N LYS A 301 16.00 -4.40 -10.57
CA LYS A 301 17.07 -3.53 -11.05
C LYS A 301 16.50 -2.14 -11.40
N SER A 302 17.25 -1.12 -11.01
CA SER A 302 17.04 0.28 -11.33
C SER A 302 17.59 0.67 -12.70
N TYR A 303 16.87 1.57 -13.38
CA TYR A 303 17.20 2.14 -14.69
C TYR A 303 16.90 3.64 -14.70
N THR A 304 17.63 4.39 -15.52
CA THR A 304 17.24 5.77 -15.85
C THR A 304 15.97 5.79 -16.70
N ASP A 305 15.26 6.92 -16.74
CA ASP A 305 14.02 7.07 -17.53
C ASP A 305 14.21 6.65 -19.00
N THR A 306 15.35 7.04 -19.59
CA THR A 306 15.68 6.73 -20.99
C THR A 306 15.97 5.24 -21.20
N GLU A 307 16.69 4.61 -20.29
CA GLU A 307 17.00 3.18 -20.36
C GLU A 307 15.74 2.33 -20.17
N ALA A 308 14.86 2.74 -19.25
CA ALA A 308 13.58 2.10 -19.00
C ALA A 308 12.73 2.08 -20.27
N LEU A 309 12.52 3.24 -20.90
CA LEU A 309 11.73 3.36 -22.13
C LEU A 309 12.30 2.54 -23.31
N ASP A 310 13.62 2.56 -23.51
CA ASP A 310 14.28 1.73 -24.55
C ASP A 310 14.09 0.23 -24.29
N LYS A 311 14.08 -0.17 -23.02
CA LYS A 311 13.84 -1.56 -22.64
C LYS A 311 12.37 -1.95 -22.79
N GLY A 312 11.45 -1.08 -22.37
CA GLY A 312 10.01 -1.26 -22.58
C GLY A 312 9.65 -1.46 -24.06
N GLU A 313 10.25 -0.67 -24.96
CA GLU A 313 10.07 -0.83 -26.41
C GLU A 313 10.51 -2.22 -26.89
N LYS A 314 11.63 -2.74 -26.38
CA LYS A 314 12.14 -4.08 -26.73
C LYS A 314 11.29 -5.20 -26.16
N ASP A 315 10.69 -4.98 -24.99
CA ASP A 315 9.87 -5.97 -24.30
C ASP A 315 8.40 -5.96 -24.75
N ARG A 316 7.94 -4.94 -25.48
CA ARG A 316 6.56 -4.78 -25.96
C ARG A 316 5.98 -6.03 -26.64
N ALA A 317 6.74 -6.66 -27.54
CA ALA A 317 6.29 -7.88 -28.22
C ALA A 317 6.12 -9.07 -27.26
N LYS A 318 6.87 -9.10 -26.15
CA LYS A 318 6.71 -10.09 -25.09
C LYS A 318 5.43 -9.81 -24.29
N ILE A 319 5.17 -8.55 -23.95
CA ILE A 319 3.96 -8.13 -23.24
C ILE A 319 2.72 -8.56 -24.02
N TYR A 320 2.63 -8.22 -25.31
CA TYR A 320 1.51 -8.66 -26.16
C TYR A 320 1.34 -10.18 -26.19
N LYS A 321 2.44 -10.92 -26.23
CA LYS A 321 2.40 -12.37 -26.20
C LYS A 321 1.83 -12.88 -24.88
N VAL A 322 2.26 -12.32 -23.75
CA VAL A 322 1.75 -12.68 -22.43
C VAL A 322 0.25 -12.37 -22.34
N LEU A 323 -0.17 -11.17 -22.74
CA LEU A 323 -1.57 -10.75 -22.77
C LEU A 323 -2.45 -11.67 -23.62
N LYS A 324 -1.96 -12.09 -24.79
CA LYS A 324 -2.63 -13.06 -25.65
C LYS A 324 -2.69 -14.46 -25.03
N ASP A 325 -1.55 -14.97 -24.58
CA ASP A 325 -1.42 -16.36 -24.14
C ASP A 325 -2.16 -16.58 -22.81
N MET A 326 -2.16 -15.58 -21.93
CA MET A 326 -2.86 -15.64 -20.65
C MET A 326 -4.30 -15.16 -20.76
N TYR A 327 -4.56 -13.98 -21.32
CA TYR A 327 -5.89 -13.35 -21.23
C TYR A 327 -6.71 -13.45 -22.53
N GLY A 328 -6.16 -14.10 -23.57
CA GLY A 328 -6.86 -14.28 -24.84
C GLY A 328 -7.00 -12.99 -25.67
N LEU A 329 -6.26 -11.94 -25.30
CA LEU A 329 -6.32 -10.65 -25.96
C LEU A 329 -5.73 -10.69 -27.39
N PRO A 330 -6.20 -9.83 -28.30
CA PRO A 330 -5.60 -9.68 -29.61
C PRO A 330 -4.09 -9.41 -29.53
N ALA A 331 -3.33 -9.87 -30.52
CA ALA A 331 -1.87 -9.73 -30.51
C ALA A 331 -1.37 -8.28 -30.66
N LYS A 332 -2.26 -7.36 -31.03
CA LYS A 332 -1.95 -5.94 -31.18
C LYS A 332 -3.16 -5.13 -30.69
N PRO A 333 -2.96 -4.14 -29.81
CA PRO A 333 -4.02 -3.24 -29.38
C PRO A 333 -4.39 -2.22 -30.47
N ASP A 334 -5.55 -1.59 -30.30
CA ASP A 334 -6.02 -0.48 -31.13
C ASP A 334 -5.21 0.80 -30.85
N SER A 335 -4.92 1.06 -29.57
CA SER A 335 -4.01 2.10 -29.08
C SER A 335 -3.20 1.64 -27.88
N GLU A 336 -2.08 2.32 -27.64
CA GLU A 336 -1.25 2.06 -26.46
C GLU A 336 -0.61 3.37 -25.96
N THR A 337 -0.49 3.49 -24.64
CA THR A 337 0.34 4.49 -23.96
C THR A 337 1.35 3.79 -23.07
N VAL A 338 2.50 4.45 -22.85
CA VAL A 338 3.56 3.94 -21.98
C VAL A 338 4.01 5.07 -21.08
N GLU A 339 4.08 4.79 -19.80
CA GLU A 339 4.44 5.75 -18.77
C GLU A 339 5.54 5.18 -17.88
N VAL A 340 6.39 6.09 -17.41
CA VAL A 340 7.40 5.79 -16.40
C VAL A 340 6.72 5.91 -15.04
N ALA A 341 6.65 4.80 -14.31
CA ALA A 341 6.08 4.75 -12.96
C ALA A 341 7.19 4.95 -11.91
N ASP A 342 7.01 5.94 -11.04
CA ASP A 342 7.94 6.33 -9.97
C ASP A 342 7.42 5.88 -8.60
N ASP A 343 7.31 4.58 -8.33
CA ASP A 343 6.63 4.14 -7.09
C ASP A 343 7.45 4.33 -5.80
N TYR A 344 8.78 4.37 -5.84
CA TYR A 344 9.58 4.51 -4.59
C TYR A 344 10.93 5.23 -4.72
N GLY A 345 11.56 5.15 -5.89
CA GLY A 345 12.94 5.60 -6.10
C GLY A 345 13.09 7.12 -6.31
N GLY A 346 12.05 7.76 -6.84
CA GLY A 346 12.16 9.09 -7.43
C GLY A 346 12.84 9.03 -8.81
N LYS A 347 13.06 10.20 -9.40
CA LYS A 347 13.59 10.34 -10.77
C LYS A 347 14.85 9.50 -11.01
N ASP A 348 14.92 8.84 -12.17
CA ASP A 348 16.03 7.97 -12.60
C ASP A 348 16.25 6.70 -11.76
N ASP A 349 15.25 6.25 -10.98
CA ASP A 349 15.20 4.93 -10.35
C ASP A 349 13.96 4.13 -10.79
N ILE A 350 13.91 3.90 -12.10
CA ILE A 350 12.78 3.24 -12.77
C ILE A 350 13.02 1.74 -12.77
N ARG A 351 12.06 0.99 -12.24
CA ARG A 351 12.14 -0.47 -12.14
C ARG A 351 11.04 -1.18 -12.92
N GLN A 352 9.95 -0.46 -13.13
CA GLN A 352 8.75 -0.91 -13.82
C GLN A 352 8.32 0.14 -14.85
N LEU A 353 7.52 -0.29 -15.83
CA LEU A 353 6.83 0.60 -16.74
C LEU A 353 5.35 0.26 -16.73
N ARG A 354 4.52 1.30 -16.79
CA ARG A 354 3.09 1.16 -16.97
C ARG A 354 2.76 1.21 -18.46
N PHE A 355 1.96 0.27 -18.91
CA PHE A 355 1.43 0.21 -20.27
C PHE A 355 -0.10 0.17 -20.20
N VAL A 356 -0.76 1.09 -20.90
CA VAL A 356 -2.21 1.04 -21.06
C VAL A 356 -2.52 0.67 -22.51
N PHE A 357 -3.33 -0.36 -22.70
CA PHE A 357 -3.67 -0.92 -24.01
C PHE A 357 -5.17 -0.92 -24.24
N ASP A 358 -5.60 -0.35 -25.37
CA ASP A 358 -7.01 -0.37 -25.77
C ASP A 358 -7.30 -1.51 -26.74
N TYR A 359 -8.35 -2.27 -26.47
CA TYR A 359 -8.88 -3.34 -27.30
C TYR A 359 -10.39 -3.16 -27.50
N GLY A 360 -10.78 -2.24 -28.39
CA GLY A 360 -12.17 -1.91 -28.68
C GLY A 360 -12.86 -1.25 -27.49
N ASN A 361 -13.61 -2.03 -26.73
CA ASN A 361 -14.33 -1.59 -25.54
C ASN A 361 -13.67 -2.05 -24.24
N LEU A 362 -12.42 -2.49 -24.30
CA LEU A 362 -11.62 -2.91 -23.16
C LEU A 362 -10.37 -2.06 -23.08
N GLU A 363 -10.05 -1.58 -21.88
CA GLU A 363 -8.76 -1.02 -21.53
C GLU A 363 -8.03 -2.04 -20.65
N VAL A 364 -6.73 -2.21 -20.89
CA VAL A 364 -5.88 -3.16 -20.18
C VAL A 364 -4.66 -2.43 -19.68
N ASP A 365 -4.58 -2.27 -18.36
CA ASP A 365 -3.44 -1.67 -17.68
C ASP A 365 -2.46 -2.77 -17.25
N VAL A 366 -1.17 -2.52 -17.42
CA VAL A 366 -0.09 -3.47 -17.15
C VAL A 366 1.10 -2.75 -16.57
N GLU A 367 1.53 -3.16 -15.38
CA GLU A 367 2.87 -2.86 -14.91
C GLU A 367 3.83 -3.99 -15.28
N TRP A 368 4.97 -3.60 -15.85
CA TRP A 368 5.96 -4.52 -16.38
C TRP A 368 7.30 -4.38 -15.65
N ASP A 369 7.75 -5.45 -15.00
CA ASP A 369 9.06 -5.53 -14.38
C ASP A 369 10.18 -5.49 -15.43
N LEU A 370 10.93 -4.39 -15.49
CA LEU A 370 12.06 -4.27 -16.42
C LEU A 370 13.18 -5.27 -16.08
N GLY A 371 13.43 -5.53 -14.80
CA GLY A 371 14.46 -6.49 -14.39
C GLY A 371 14.05 -7.96 -14.60
N GLY A 372 12.77 -8.27 -14.38
CA GLY A 372 12.23 -9.63 -14.37
C GLY A 372 11.67 -10.10 -15.72
N GLU A 373 11.37 -9.16 -16.63
CA GLU A 373 10.67 -9.42 -17.90
C GLU A 373 9.37 -10.21 -17.70
N ARG A 374 8.59 -9.79 -16.69
CA ARG A 374 7.32 -10.38 -16.29
C ARG A 374 6.30 -9.29 -15.97
N LEU A 375 5.02 -9.68 -15.93
CA LEU A 375 3.96 -8.83 -15.40
C LEU A 375 4.19 -8.67 -13.89
N ASP A 376 4.07 -7.44 -13.43
CA ASP A 376 3.93 -7.09 -12.02
C ASP A 376 2.47 -6.95 -11.62
N SER A 377 1.69 -6.33 -12.50
CA SER A 377 0.25 -6.22 -12.38
C SER A 377 -0.42 -6.30 -13.75
N ILE A 378 -1.70 -6.63 -13.74
CA ILE A 378 -2.60 -6.44 -14.87
C ILE A 378 -4.01 -6.15 -14.37
N GLU A 379 -4.62 -5.14 -14.98
CA GLU A 379 -6.02 -4.76 -14.79
C GLU A 379 -6.74 -4.81 -16.14
N ILE A 380 -7.99 -5.30 -16.15
CA ILE A 380 -8.81 -5.38 -17.36
C ILE A 380 -10.18 -4.80 -17.06
N PHE A 381 -10.53 -3.71 -17.73
CA PHE A 381 -11.81 -3.04 -17.53
C PHE A 381 -12.45 -2.60 -18.84
N PRO A 382 -13.78 -2.38 -18.86
CA PRO A 382 -14.45 -1.75 -19.99
C PRO A 382 -13.89 -0.33 -20.24
N ALA A 383 -13.65 0.04 -21.50
CA ALA A 383 -13.07 1.34 -21.88
C ALA A 383 -14.00 2.55 -21.65
N ASP A 384 -15.29 2.31 -21.36
CA ASP A 384 -16.26 3.37 -21.01
C ASP A 384 -16.38 3.56 -19.48
N TYR A 385 -15.38 3.08 -18.71
CA TYR A 385 -15.27 3.25 -17.27
C TYR A 385 -15.04 4.71 -16.83
#